data_AF-A0A2D7FVD9-F1
#
_entry.id   AF-A0A2D7FVD9-F1
#
_cell.length_a   1.000
_cell.length_b   1.000
_cell.length_c   1.000
_cell.angle_alpha   90.00
_cell.angle_beta   90.00
_cell.angle_gamma   90.00
#
_symmetry.space_group_name_H-M   'P 1'
#
loop_
_entity.id
_entity.type
_entity.pdbx_description
1 polymer ?
#
loop_
_entity_poly.entity_id
_entity_poly.type
_entity_poly.pdbx_seq_one_letter_code
_entity_poly.pdbx_strand_id
1 'polypeptide(L)'
;MVCLTGASTTIAEEEGPTRVLFIGNSYLYYNDSLHNHVERLAQARYADTPTSDFVYKSATLGGAQLKHHNIDWLLEPKRLGLDKFFQAVIMQGASFEPLTEQGQVAFIETAVAYSNKVRGIGAIPYLYMTHAYVAPHKSVAKHMIRDINETYTKAGLAAKARVIPVGLAFERAYQERPAFSLHADFDGTHPNLRGTFLGAWVVYLTLYGDDATKPNYDYFGRLPQDEVRFLQRIARETVAVFNNLSR
;
A
#
# COMPACT_ATOMS: atom_id res chain seq x y z
N MET A 1 -18.03 -38.44 25.24
CA MET A 1 -16.61 -38.65 24.90
C MET A 1 -16.39 -38.04 23.52
N VAL A 2 -15.68 -36.91 23.49
CA VAL A 2 -14.92 -36.26 22.39
C VAL A 2 -15.68 -35.96 21.07
N CYS A 3 -16.21 -34.75 20.89
CA CYS A 3 -15.56 -33.61 20.19
C CYS A 3 -15.10 -33.94 18.75
N LEU A 4 -15.92 -33.56 17.76
CA LEU A 4 -15.51 -33.42 16.37
C LEU A 4 -14.72 -32.11 16.25
N THR A 5 -13.41 -32.23 16.09
CA THR A 5 -12.49 -31.11 15.89
C THR A 5 -12.67 -30.50 14.51
N GLY A 6 -12.79 -29.17 14.49
CA GLY A 6 -12.85 -28.37 13.27
C GLY A 6 -11.56 -28.51 12.45
N ALA A 7 -11.72 -28.57 11.13
CA ALA A 7 -10.60 -28.53 10.20
C ALA A 7 -9.90 -27.16 10.26
N SER A 8 -8.59 -27.21 10.46
CA SER A 8 -7.68 -26.07 10.55
C SER A 8 -7.60 -25.30 9.23
N THR A 9 -7.97 -24.02 9.23
CA THR A 9 -7.78 -23.07 8.12
C THR A 9 -6.40 -22.41 8.16
N THR A 10 -5.31 -23.18 8.20
CA THR A 10 -3.94 -22.64 8.36
C THR A 10 -3.00 -22.90 7.18
N ILE A 11 -3.50 -23.25 6.00
CA ILE A 11 -2.66 -23.40 4.79
C ILE A 11 -2.68 -22.14 3.91
N ALA A 12 -3.67 -21.25 4.05
CA ALA A 12 -3.80 -20.04 3.22
C ALA A 12 -2.89 -18.87 3.65
N GLU A 13 -2.15 -19.00 4.76
CA GLU A 13 -1.31 -17.93 5.29
C GLU A 13 0.13 -17.94 4.70
N GLU A 14 0.57 -19.05 4.08
CA GLU A 14 1.96 -19.20 3.62
C GLU A 14 2.28 -18.59 2.24
N GLU A 15 1.32 -18.41 1.33
CA GLU A 15 1.62 -17.95 -0.06
C GLU A 15 1.28 -16.48 -0.35
N GLY A 16 0.56 -15.77 0.53
CA GLY A 16 0.11 -14.40 0.29
C GLY A 16 -0.89 -14.26 -0.88
N PRO A 17 -1.45 -13.06 -1.14
CA PRO A 17 -2.47 -12.89 -2.17
C PRO A 17 -1.86 -12.88 -3.58
N THR A 18 -2.49 -13.55 -4.55
CA THR A 18 -2.14 -13.44 -5.97
C THR A 18 -3.09 -12.53 -6.75
N ARG A 19 -4.23 -12.14 -6.16
CA ARG A 19 -5.19 -11.20 -6.78
C ARG A 19 -5.36 -9.96 -5.92
N VAL A 20 -4.79 -8.84 -6.35
CA VAL A 20 -4.73 -7.60 -5.57
C VAL A 20 -5.29 -6.43 -6.38
N LEU A 21 -6.24 -5.70 -5.78
CA LEU A 21 -6.76 -4.45 -6.35
C LEU A 21 -6.17 -3.25 -5.62
N PHE A 22 -5.67 -2.28 -6.37
CA PHE A 22 -5.23 -0.98 -5.89
C PHE A 22 -6.27 0.07 -6.28
N ILE A 23 -6.77 0.85 -5.31
CA ILE A 23 -7.73 1.94 -5.51
C ILE A 23 -7.11 3.23 -4.98
N GLY A 24 -7.04 4.26 -5.82
CA GLY A 24 -6.48 5.54 -5.41
C GLY A 24 -6.31 6.52 -6.56
N ASN A 25 -5.21 7.27 -6.54
CA ASN A 25 -5.01 8.38 -7.48
C ASN A 25 -3.59 8.36 -8.07
N SER A 26 -3.07 9.54 -8.39
CA SER A 26 -1.75 9.75 -9.00
C SER A 26 -0.61 9.16 -8.18
N TYR A 27 -0.76 9.03 -6.87
CA TYR A 27 0.24 8.37 -6.03
C TYR A 27 0.44 6.90 -6.41
N LEU A 28 -0.59 6.26 -6.99
CA LEU A 28 -0.54 4.86 -7.40
C LEU A 28 -0.22 4.66 -8.89
N TYR A 29 -0.42 5.63 -9.79
CA TYR A 29 -0.14 5.43 -11.23
C TYR A 29 1.20 5.98 -11.72
N TYR A 30 1.86 6.87 -10.98
CA TYR A 30 3.17 7.40 -11.36
C TYR A 30 4.24 6.28 -11.41
N ASN A 31 5.27 6.49 -12.24
CA ASN A 31 6.47 5.65 -12.32
C ASN A 31 6.19 4.16 -12.65
N ASP A 32 5.44 3.89 -13.72
CA ASP A 32 4.94 2.55 -14.10
C ASP A 32 3.91 1.96 -13.12
N SER A 33 3.29 2.81 -12.29
CA SER A 33 2.25 2.42 -11.33
C SER A 33 2.70 1.44 -10.25
N LEU A 34 2.32 1.74 -9.01
CA LEU A 34 2.67 0.97 -7.83
C LEU A 34 2.30 -0.52 -7.93
N HIS A 35 1.13 -0.84 -8.51
CA HIS A 35 0.67 -2.23 -8.62
C HIS A 35 1.60 -3.10 -9.49
N ASN A 36 2.14 -2.56 -10.58
CA ASN A 36 3.08 -3.27 -11.45
C ASN A 36 4.41 -3.55 -10.75
N HIS A 37 4.87 -2.64 -9.87
CA HIS A 37 6.08 -2.89 -9.06
C HIS A 37 5.83 -4.02 -8.05
N VAL A 38 4.68 -4.00 -7.38
CA VAL A 38 4.32 -5.01 -6.37
C VAL A 38 4.09 -6.38 -7.02
N GLU A 39 3.46 -6.43 -8.18
CA GLU A 39 3.27 -7.66 -8.97
C GLU A 39 4.62 -8.29 -9.32
N ARG A 40 5.57 -7.50 -9.82
CA ARG A 40 6.92 -8.01 -10.15
C ARG A 40 7.69 -8.47 -8.92
N LEU A 41 7.52 -7.80 -7.78
CA LEU A 41 8.08 -8.27 -6.50
C LEU A 41 7.49 -9.62 -6.08
N ALA A 42 6.18 -9.80 -6.23
CA ALA A 42 5.51 -11.07 -5.92
C ALA A 42 5.96 -12.19 -6.88
N GLN A 43 6.00 -11.92 -8.19
CA GLN A 43 6.50 -12.86 -9.20
C GLN A 43 7.98 -13.23 -8.96
N ALA A 44 8.82 -12.27 -8.57
CA ALA A 44 10.22 -12.52 -8.26
C ALA A 44 10.42 -13.39 -7.00
N ARG A 45 9.51 -13.31 -6.02
CA ARG A 45 9.53 -14.17 -4.82
C ARG A 45 9.07 -15.59 -5.16
N TYR A 46 8.00 -15.69 -5.95
CA TYR A 46 7.36 -16.96 -6.31
C TYR A 46 7.67 -17.32 -7.76
N ALA A 47 8.96 -17.49 -8.07
CA ALA A 47 9.44 -17.72 -9.44
C ALA A 47 8.91 -19.02 -10.09
N ASP A 48 8.47 -19.98 -9.27
CA ASP A 48 7.87 -21.25 -9.72
C ASP A 48 6.36 -21.14 -10.00
N THR A 49 5.72 -20.03 -9.63
CA THR A 49 4.30 -19.77 -9.90
C THR A 49 4.14 -19.10 -11.26
N PRO A 50 3.23 -19.58 -12.13
CA PRO A 50 2.97 -18.94 -13.42
C PRO A 50 2.63 -17.46 -13.27
N THR A 51 3.27 -16.59 -14.06
CA THR A 51 3.03 -15.13 -13.98
C THR A 51 1.58 -14.77 -14.23
N SER A 52 0.84 -15.58 -14.99
CA SER A 52 -0.60 -15.42 -15.26
C SER A 52 -1.50 -15.58 -14.03
N ASP A 53 -0.99 -16.20 -12.96
CA ASP A 53 -1.75 -16.41 -11.72
C ASP A 53 -1.76 -15.17 -10.83
N PHE A 54 -0.82 -14.25 -11.06
CA PHE A 54 -0.79 -12.93 -10.45
C PHE A 54 -1.71 -11.99 -11.25
N VAL A 55 -2.71 -11.44 -10.56
CA VAL A 55 -3.69 -10.49 -11.11
C VAL A 55 -3.67 -9.24 -10.26
N TYR A 56 -2.89 -8.27 -10.69
CA TYR A 56 -2.79 -6.97 -10.04
C TYR A 56 -3.51 -5.97 -10.93
N LYS A 57 -4.47 -5.25 -10.35
CA LYS A 57 -5.17 -4.18 -11.08
C LYS A 57 -5.09 -2.89 -10.28
N SER A 58 -5.10 -1.77 -11.00
CA SER A 58 -5.16 -0.45 -10.41
C SER A 58 -6.34 0.34 -11.00
N ALA A 59 -7.19 0.86 -10.12
CA ALA A 59 -8.29 1.75 -10.44
C ALA A 59 -7.96 3.14 -9.89
N THR A 60 -7.47 4.01 -10.77
CA THR A 60 -6.97 5.33 -10.36
C THR A 60 -7.73 6.49 -11.01
N LEU A 61 -7.96 7.53 -10.21
CA LEU A 61 -8.58 8.77 -10.63
C LEU A 61 -7.69 9.94 -10.14
N GLY A 62 -7.17 10.76 -11.06
CA GLY A 62 -6.28 11.87 -10.70
C GLY A 62 -6.93 12.83 -9.69
N GLY A 63 -6.22 13.13 -8.60
CA GLY A 63 -6.70 14.03 -7.53
C GLY A 63 -7.90 13.51 -6.72
N ALA A 64 -8.33 12.27 -6.91
CA ALA A 64 -9.52 11.75 -6.26
C ALA A 64 -9.29 11.41 -4.78
N GLN A 65 -10.32 11.69 -3.97
CA GLN A 65 -10.51 11.14 -2.63
C GLN A 65 -11.01 9.70 -2.73
N LEU A 66 -10.85 8.91 -1.66
CA LEU A 66 -11.29 7.51 -1.67
C LEU A 66 -12.79 7.39 -2.02
N LYS A 67 -13.63 8.30 -1.52
CA LYS A 67 -15.09 8.29 -1.71
C LYS A 67 -15.54 8.49 -3.16
N HIS A 68 -14.66 8.96 -4.05
CA HIS A 68 -14.99 9.17 -5.46
C HIS A 68 -14.95 7.87 -6.28
N HIS A 69 -14.38 6.79 -5.73
CA HIS A 69 -14.31 5.51 -6.41
C HIS A 69 -15.61 4.72 -6.26
N ASN A 70 -16.18 4.22 -7.35
CA ASN A 70 -17.33 3.33 -7.25
C ASN A 70 -16.90 1.92 -6.77
N ILE A 71 -16.81 1.73 -5.46
CA ILE A 71 -16.32 0.48 -4.86
C ILE A 71 -17.16 -0.74 -5.26
N ASP A 72 -18.48 -0.62 -5.39
CA ASP A 72 -19.35 -1.75 -5.74
C ASP A 72 -19.01 -2.26 -7.15
N TRP A 73 -18.83 -1.33 -8.08
CA TRP A 73 -18.42 -1.67 -9.44
C TRP A 73 -17.01 -2.27 -9.49
N LEU A 74 -16.08 -1.75 -8.69
CA LEU A 74 -14.68 -2.19 -8.66
C LEU A 74 -14.48 -3.57 -7.99
N LEU A 75 -15.38 -3.97 -7.09
CA LEU A 75 -15.31 -5.27 -6.43
C LEU A 75 -15.98 -6.40 -7.23
N GLU A 76 -16.71 -6.09 -8.29
CA GLU A 76 -17.35 -7.07 -9.17
C GLU A 76 -16.34 -7.59 -10.22
N PRO A 77 -15.90 -8.87 -10.16
CA PRO A 77 -14.81 -9.38 -11.00
C PRO A 77 -15.06 -9.21 -12.50
N LYS A 78 -16.29 -9.48 -12.94
CA LYS A 78 -16.67 -9.44 -14.36
C LYS A 78 -16.59 -8.04 -14.96
N ARG A 79 -16.75 -6.98 -14.16
CA ARG A 79 -16.56 -5.59 -14.59
C ARG A 79 -15.11 -5.27 -14.96
N LEU A 80 -14.18 -6.06 -14.43
CA LEU A 80 -12.74 -5.92 -14.65
C LEU A 80 -12.15 -7.03 -15.52
N GLY A 81 -13.01 -7.84 -16.16
CA GLY A 81 -12.60 -8.96 -17.00
C GLY A 81 -11.99 -10.11 -16.21
N LEU A 82 -12.44 -10.34 -14.97
CA LEU A 82 -11.94 -11.38 -14.07
C LEU A 82 -13.01 -12.42 -13.75
N ASP A 83 -12.57 -13.65 -13.48
CA ASP A 83 -13.44 -14.75 -13.06
C ASP A 83 -13.54 -14.92 -11.55
N LYS A 84 -12.55 -14.42 -10.80
CA LYS A 84 -12.44 -14.59 -9.35
C LYS A 84 -12.34 -13.23 -8.66
N PHE A 85 -12.89 -13.16 -7.44
CA PHE A 85 -12.72 -12.02 -6.54
C PHE A 85 -11.25 -11.80 -6.17
N PHE A 86 -10.93 -10.54 -5.89
CA PHE A 86 -9.65 -10.17 -5.28
C PHE A 86 -9.51 -10.77 -3.88
N GLN A 87 -8.28 -11.04 -3.46
CA GLN A 87 -7.94 -11.51 -2.12
C GLN A 87 -7.52 -10.35 -1.22
N ALA A 88 -6.98 -9.28 -1.80
CA ALA A 88 -6.59 -8.07 -1.11
C ALA A 88 -7.05 -6.83 -1.89
N VAL A 89 -7.53 -5.82 -1.17
CA VAL A 89 -7.89 -4.52 -1.75
C VAL A 89 -7.16 -3.42 -0.97
N ILE A 90 -6.27 -2.71 -1.65
CA ILE A 90 -5.47 -1.62 -1.11
C ILE A 90 -6.14 -0.30 -1.50
N MET A 91 -6.54 0.47 -0.50
CA MET A 91 -7.29 1.71 -0.66
C MET A 91 -6.45 2.90 -0.19
N GLN A 92 -6.30 3.89 -1.04
CA GLN A 92 -5.58 5.13 -0.78
C GLN A 92 -6.56 6.31 -0.82
N GLY A 93 -6.56 7.14 0.23
CA GLY A 93 -7.26 8.43 0.24
C GLY A 93 -6.43 9.53 -0.42
N ALA A 94 -7.03 10.67 -0.74
CA ALA A 94 -6.26 11.81 -1.24
C ALA A 94 -5.28 12.32 -0.17
N SER A 95 -4.10 12.75 -0.61
CA SER A 95 -3.00 13.16 0.28
C SER A 95 -3.35 14.37 1.17
N PHE A 96 -4.37 15.14 0.80
CA PHE A 96 -4.87 16.27 1.58
C PHE A 96 -5.96 15.90 2.60
N GLU A 97 -6.58 14.72 2.51
CA GLU A 97 -7.67 14.33 3.44
C GLU A 97 -7.22 14.34 4.91
N PRO A 98 -6.01 13.87 5.26
CA PRO A 98 -5.56 13.91 6.65
C PRO A 98 -5.28 15.31 7.21
N LEU A 99 -5.30 16.36 6.38
CA LEU A 99 -4.81 17.69 6.75
C LEU A 99 -5.88 18.58 7.41
N THR A 100 -7.14 18.15 7.41
CA THR A 100 -8.26 18.87 8.03
C THR A 100 -9.16 17.89 8.77
N GLU A 101 -9.80 18.33 9.85
CA GLU A 101 -10.73 17.48 10.62
C GLU A 101 -11.87 16.93 9.74
N GLN A 102 -12.46 17.77 8.89
CA GLN A 102 -13.51 17.33 7.96
C GLN A 102 -13.01 16.28 6.97
N GLY A 103 -11.78 16.44 6.46
CA GLY A 103 -11.16 15.47 5.57
C GLY A 103 -10.89 14.13 6.27
N GLN A 104 -10.40 14.18 7.52
CA GLN A 104 -10.14 13.01 8.34
C GLN A 104 -11.43 12.21 8.60
N VAL A 105 -12.51 12.89 9.01
CA VAL A 105 -13.82 12.25 9.25
C VAL A 105 -14.33 11.59 7.98
N ALA A 106 -14.36 12.32 6.85
CA ALA A 106 -14.85 11.78 5.58
C ALA A 106 -14.02 10.57 5.09
N PHE A 107 -12.70 10.63 5.26
CA PHE A 107 -11.81 9.52 4.90
C PHE A 107 -12.08 8.29 5.77
N ILE A 108 -12.18 8.45 7.10
CA ILE A 108 -12.42 7.34 8.05
C ILE A 108 -13.78 6.68 7.77
N GLU A 109 -14.84 7.46 7.60
CA GLU A 109 -16.19 6.93 7.29
C GLU A 109 -16.18 6.14 5.99
N THR A 110 -15.51 6.67 4.95
CA THR A 110 -15.38 5.98 3.66
C THR A 110 -14.57 4.70 3.80
N ALA A 111 -13.44 4.73 4.52
CA ALA A 111 -12.61 3.56 4.76
C ALA A 111 -13.38 2.45 5.48
N VAL A 112 -14.21 2.79 6.48
CA VAL A 112 -15.10 1.84 7.17
C VAL A 112 -16.11 1.23 6.19
N ALA A 113 -16.83 2.06 5.45
CA ALA A 113 -17.84 1.61 4.50
C ALA A 113 -17.27 0.69 3.42
N TYR A 114 -16.13 1.06 2.84
CA TYR A 114 -15.51 0.27 1.78
C TYR A 114 -14.88 -0.99 2.33
N SER A 115 -14.24 -0.94 3.50
CA SER A 115 -13.67 -2.14 4.14
C SER A 115 -14.73 -3.19 4.48
N ASN A 116 -15.94 -2.77 4.86
CA ASN A 116 -17.06 -3.70 5.04
C ASN A 116 -17.43 -4.42 3.73
N LYS A 117 -17.46 -3.71 2.60
CA LYS A 117 -17.74 -4.29 1.28
C LYS A 117 -16.63 -5.22 0.81
N VAL A 118 -15.37 -4.82 1.01
CA VAL A 118 -14.19 -5.65 0.71
C VAL A 118 -14.23 -6.97 1.50
N ARG A 119 -14.52 -6.91 2.80
CA ARG A 119 -14.71 -8.14 3.59
C ARG A 119 -15.91 -8.97 3.14
N GLY A 120 -16.96 -8.32 2.66
CA GLY A 120 -18.15 -8.99 2.12
C GLY A 120 -17.88 -9.93 0.94
N ILE A 121 -16.81 -9.67 0.17
CA ILE A 121 -16.34 -10.58 -0.90
C ILE A 121 -15.24 -11.55 -0.45
N GLY A 122 -14.93 -11.60 0.84
CA GLY A 122 -13.87 -12.45 1.42
C GLY A 122 -12.45 -11.89 1.25
N ALA A 123 -12.30 -10.65 0.80
CA ALA A 123 -10.99 -10.00 0.65
C ALA A 123 -10.54 -9.28 1.93
N ILE A 124 -9.23 -9.08 2.08
CA ILE A 124 -8.65 -8.32 3.18
C ILE A 124 -8.53 -6.84 2.75
N PRO A 125 -9.12 -5.89 3.51
CA PRO A 125 -8.95 -4.47 3.24
C PRO A 125 -7.63 -3.95 3.82
N TYR A 126 -6.93 -3.16 3.00
CA TYR A 126 -5.72 -2.44 3.37
C TYR A 126 -5.89 -0.95 3.12
N LEU A 127 -5.27 -0.12 3.97
CA LEU A 127 -5.18 1.32 3.79
C LEU A 127 -3.72 1.71 3.49
N TYR A 128 -3.49 2.35 2.36
CA TYR A 128 -2.18 2.86 1.96
C TYR A 128 -1.92 4.21 2.63
N MET A 129 -1.11 4.24 3.69
CA MET A 129 -0.75 5.48 4.37
C MET A 129 0.14 6.34 3.45
N THR A 130 -0.38 7.48 3.02
CA THR A 130 0.34 8.43 2.15
C THR A 130 1.55 9.04 2.85
N HIS A 131 2.49 9.60 2.09
CA HIS A 131 3.62 10.36 2.61
C HIS A 131 3.29 11.85 2.78
N ALA A 132 4.08 12.53 3.61
CA ALA A 132 3.99 13.97 3.80
C ALA A 132 4.61 14.73 2.62
N TYR A 133 4.10 15.92 2.33
CA TYR A 133 4.67 16.80 1.32
C TYR A 133 6.06 17.30 1.70
N VAL A 134 6.82 17.72 0.70
CA VAL A 134 8.10 18.43 0.83
C VAL A 134 8.08 19.72 0.02
N ALA A 135 9.07 20.59 0.20
CA ALA A 135 9.26 21.72 -0.72
C ALA A 135 9.43 21.20 -2.17
N PRO A 136 8.85 21.86 -3.18
CA PRO A 136 8.24 23.19 -3.17
C PRO A 136 6.72 23.22 -2.88
N HIS A 137 6.09 22.14 -2.42
CA HIS A 137 4.65 22.10 -2.23
C HIS A 137 4.16 23.16 -1.23
N LYS A 138 3.17 23.97 -1.59
CA LYS A 138 2.72 25.14 -0.80
C LYS A 138 2.15 24.79 0.57
N SER A 139 1.61 23.58 0.72
CA SER A 139 0.99 23.11 1.97
C SER A 139 1.93 22.27 2.83
N VAL A 140 3.23 22.20 2.53
CA VAL A 140 4.19 21.45 3.36
C VAL A 140 4.16 21.95 4.81
N ALA A 141 4.13 21.02 5.77
CA ALA A 141 4.12 21.34 7.18
C ALA A 141 4.90 20.28 7.97
N LYS A 142 5.68 20.70 8.97
CA LYS A 142 6.54 19.79 9.78
C LYS A 142 5.75 18.68 10.51
N HIS A 143 4.51 18.96 10.88
CA HIS A 143 3.65 18.03 11.62
C HIS A 143 2.81 17.13 10.70
N MET A 144 2.92 17.28 9.38
CA MET A 144 2.05 16.60 8.42
C MET A 144 2.13 15.08 8.53
N ILE A 145 3.33 14.50 8.69
CA ILE A 145 3.45 13.04 8.82
C ILE A 145 2.78 12.50 10.08
N ARG A 146 2.76 13.27 11.18
CA ARG A 146 2.07 12.90 12.41
C ARG A 146 0.57 12.84 12.16
N ASP A 147 0.00 13.88 11.55
CA ASP A 147 -1.44 13.96 11.28
C ASP A 147 -1.89 12.84 10.31
N ILE A 148 -1.07 12.55 9.30
CA ILE A 148 -1.29 11.42 8.38
C ILE A 148 -1.27 10.10 9.16
N ASN A 149 -0.23 9.85 9.97
CA ASN A 149 -0.10 8.62 10.74
C ASN A 149 -1.27 8.40 11.70
N GLU A 150 -1.66 9.44 12.45
CA GLU A 150 -2.79 9.39 13.37
C GLU A 150 -4.10 9.09 12.63
N THR A 151 -4.34 9.77 11.50
CA THR A 151 -5.54 9.57 10.68
C THR A 151 -5.64 8.15 10.15
N TYR A 152 -4.57 7.64 9.53
CA TYR A 152 -4.57 6.29 8.97
C TYR A 152 -4.62 5.20 10.04
N THR A 153 -4.02 5.43 11.22
CA THR A 153 -4.12 4.50 12.35
C THR A 153 -5.54 4.43 12.88
N LYS A 154 -6.20 5.58 13.11
CA LYS A 154 -7.62 5.66 13.49
C LYS A 154 -8.52 4.99 12.45
N ALA A 155 -8.28 5.26 11.16
CA ALA A 155 -9.02 4.67 10.06
C ALA A 155 -8.85 3.14 10.01
N GLY A 156 -7.63 2.63 10.15
CA GLY A 156 -7.35 1.19 10.16
C GLY A 156 -8.07 0.46 11.29
N LEU A 157 -8.00 1.02 12.51
CA LEU A 157 -8.72 0.50 13.67
C LEU A 157 -10.24 0.49 13.46
N ALA A 158 -10.82 1.64 13.09
CA ALA A 158 -12.25 1.78 12.89
C ALA A 158 -12.77 0.88 11.76
N ALA A 159 -12.03 0.81 10.66
CA ALA A 159 -12.39 0.04 9.48
C ALA A 159 -12.08 -1.45 9.61
N LYS A 160 -11.38 -1.89 10.67
CA LYS A 160 -10.79 -3.24 10.79
C LYS A 160 -9.98 -3.60 9.53
N ALA A 161 -9.14 -2.66 9.09
CA ALA A 161 -8.30 -2.76 7.91
C ALA A 161 -6.83 -2.70 8.30
N ARG A 162 -5.97 -3.39 7.54
CA ARG A 162 -4.52 -3.36 7.76
C ARG A 162 -3.95 -2.07 7.19
N VAL A 163 -3.07 -1.38 7.91
CA VAL A 163 -2.43 -0.15 7.41
C VAL A 163 -1.06 -0.48 6.82
N ILE A 164 -0.78 0.03 5.62
CA ILE A 164 0.51 -0.07 4.93
C ILE A 164 1.28 1.24 5.19
N PRO A 165 2.38 1.23 5.97
CA PRO A 165 2.99 2.44 6.53
C PRO A 165 3.95 3.16 5.56
N VAL A 166 3.53 3.44 4.32
CA VAL A 166 4.44 4.04 3.32
C VAL A 166 4.89 5.43 3.73
N GLY A 167 4.00 6.27 4.27
CA GLY A 167 4.38 7.58 4.77
C GLY A 167 5.50 7.56 5.82
N LEU A 168 5.46 6.58 6.73
CA LEU A 168 6.50 6.42 7.75
C LEU A 168 7.82 5.92 7.16
N ALA A 169 7.79 5.19 6.04
CA ALA A 169 9.00 4.80 5.34
C ALA A 169 9.68 6.01 4.68
N PHE A 170 8.89 6.90 4.07
CA PHE A 170 9.41 8.17 3.53
C PHE A 170 10.05 9.01 4.63
N GLU A 171 9.37 9.16 5.77
CA GLU A 171 9.89 9.89 6.92
C GLU A 171 11.20 9.30 7.43
N ARG A 172 11.29 7.97 7.60
CA ARG A 172 12.53 7.29 8.01
C ARG A 172 13.66 7.53 7.01
N ALA A 173 13.39 7.44 5.71
CA ALA A 173 14.40 7.69 4.68
C ALA A 173 14.95 9.12 4.77
N TYR A 174 14.09 10.11 4.98
CA TYR A 174 14.51 11.50 5.13
C TYR A 174 15.26 11.77 6.44
N GLN A 175 14.90 11.09 7.54
CA GLN A 175 15.64 11.19 8.81
C GLN A 175 17.08 10.68 8.66
N GLU A 176 17.28 9.58 7.94
CA GLU A 176 18.62 9.02 7.72
C GLU A 176 19.42 9.75 6.63
N ARG A 177 18.74 10.17 5.55
CA ARG A 177 19.36 10.87 4.41
C ARG A 177 18.49 12.06 3.98
N PRO A 178 18.63 13.23 4.64
CA PRO A 178 17.78 14.39 4.35
C PRO A 178 17.80 14.89 2.91
N ALA A 179 18.91 14.69 2.19
CA ALA A 179 19.05 15.06 0.78
C ALA A 179 18.54 14.00 -0.21
N PHE A 180 18.07 12.84 0.26
CA PHE A 180 17.64 11.75 -0.60
C PHE A 180 16.22 12.02 -1.15
N SER A 181 16.12 12.44 -2.41
CA SER A 181 14.83 12.81 -2.99
C SER A 181 13.95 11.59 -3.31
N LEU A 182 12.78 11.50 -2.67
CA LEU A 182 11.71 10.53 -2.94
C LEU A 182 10.52 11.14 -3.72
N HIS A 183 10.52 12.45 -3.91
CA HIS A 183 9.44 13.18 -4.58
C HIS A 183 9.86 13.63 -5.98
N ALA A 184 8.86 13.84 -6.84
CA ALA A 184 9.05 14.58 -8.07
C ALA A 184 9.54 16.00 -7.72
N ASP A 185 10.57 16.45 -8.42
CA ASP A 185 11.27 17.70 -8.16
C ASP A 185 10.41 18.94 -8.40
N PHE A 186 9.40 18.83 -9.25
CA PHE A 186 8.56 19.95 -9.68
C PHE A 186 7.35 20.25 -8.78
N ASP A 187 6.96 19.36 -7.84
CA ASP A 187 5.73 19.54 -7.07
C ASP A 187 5.81 19.27 -5.57
N GLY A 188 6.80 18.51 -5.10
CA GLY A 188 6.95 18.18 -3.68
C GLY A 188 5.81 17.32 -3.09
N THR A 189 5.05 16.61 -3.94
CA THR A 189 3.93 15.76 -3.52
C THR A 189 3.92 14.41 -4.23
N HIS A 190 4.09 14.34 -5.55
CA HIS A 190 4.10 13.05 -6.23
C HIS A 190 5.39 12.28 -5.94
N PRO A 191 5.34 10.94 -5.79
CA PRO A 191 6.56 10.18 -5.68
C PRO A 191 7.33 10.23 -7.00
N ASN A 192 8.67 10.34 -6.93
CA ASN A 192 9.52 9.97 -8.05
C ASN A 192 9.74 8.44 -8.07
N LEU A 193 10.57 7.94 -8.99
CA LEU A 193 10.83 6.51 -9.09
C LEU A 193 11.34 5.88 -7.77
N ARG A 194 12.20 6.56 -7.01
CA ARG A 194 12.69 6.07 -5.71
C ARG A 194 11.55 6.00 -4.70
N GLY A 195 10.67 7.00 -4.67
CA GLY A 195 9.49 7.02 -3.82
C GLY A 195 8.52 5.89 -4.14
N THR A 196 8.21 5.66 -5.42
CA THR A 196 7.35 4.53 -5.85
C THR A 196 8.00 3.20 -5.51
N PHE A 197 9.31 3.05 -5.72
CA PHE A 197 10.05 1.84 -5.38
C PHE A 197 10.00 1.54 -3.87
N LEU A 198 10.22 2.55 -3.03
CA LEU A 198 10.08 2.43 -1.58
C LEU A 198 8.67 2.01 -1.19
N GLY A 199 7.64 2.68 -1.74
CA GLY A 199 6.25 2.34 -1.50
C GLY A 199 5.91 0.90 -1.92
N ALA A 200 6.43 0.44 -3.05
CA ALA A 200 6.21 -0.91 -3.55
C ALA A 200 6.78 -1.97 -2.60
N TRP A 201 7.99 -1.74 -2.07
CA TRP A 201 8.60 -2.63 -1.08
C TRP A 201 7.84 -2.66 0.24
N VAL A 202 7.34 -1.52 0.72
CA VAL A 202 6.53 -1.47 1.96
C VAL A 202 5.21 -2.21 1.76
N VAL A 203 4.55 -2.06 0.61
CA VAL A 203 3.33 -2.81 0.27
C VAL A 203 3.63 -4.31 0.21
N TYR A 204 4.66 -4.70 -0.56
CA TYR A 204 5.06 -6.09 -0.71
C TYR A 204 5.35 -6.76 0.65
N LEU A 205 6.20 -6.16 1.48
CA LEU A 205 6.52 -6.68 2.81
C LEU A 205 5.29 -6.75 3.73
N THR A 206 4.31 -5.85 3.55
CA THR A 206 3.05 -5.91 4.30
C THR A 206 2.17 -7.08 3.87
N LEU A 207 2.14 -7.39 2.56
CA LEU A 207 1.32 -8.46 1.99
C LEU A 207 1.92 -9.85 2.18
N TYR A 208 3.24 -10.01 1.99
CA TYR A 208 3.93 -11.31 1.93
C TYR A 208 4.87 -11.57 3.12
N GLY A 209 5.02 -10.59 4.02
CA GLY A 209 6.00 -10.66 5.10
C GLY A 209 7.44 -10.52 4.58
N ASP A 210 8.37 -10.42 5.53
CA ASP A 210 9.79 -10.52 5.22
C ASP A 210 10.23 -11.99 5.26
N ASP A 211 10.99 -12.41 4.25
CA ASP A 211 11.50 -13.77 4.14
C ASP A 211 12.97 -13.81 3.70
N ALA A 212 13.54 -15.01 3.76
CA ALA A 212 14.94 -15.24 3.43
C ALA A 212 15.23 -15.17 1.92
N THR A 213 14.23 -15.38 1.07
CA THR A 213 14.39 -15.49 -0.39
C THR A 213 14.79 -14.17 -1.03
N LYS A 214 14.42 -13.03 -0.40
CA LYS A 214 14.74 -11.65 -0.82
C LYS A 214 14.59 -11.48 -2.34
N PRO A 215 13.37 -11.16 -2.85
CA PRO A 215 13.13 -11.11 -4.28
C PRO A 215 14.14 -10.20 -4.97
N ASN A 216 14.74 -10.71 -6.05
CA ASN A 216 15.69 -9.97 -6.85
C ASN A 216 14.95 -8.95 -7.73
N TYR A 217 14.63 -7.81 -7.14
CA TYR A 217 13.92 -6.72 -7.80
C TYR A 217 14.62 -5.37 -7.58
N ASP A 218 15.17 -4.82 -8.67
CA ASP A 218 15.83 -3.52 -8.74
C ASP A 218 15.21 -2.59 -9.80
N TYR A 219 14.02 -2.96 -10.30
CA TYR A 219 13.31 -2.29 -11.39
C TYR A 219 14.17 -2.11 -12.65
N PHE A 220 14.65 -3.22 -13.20
CA PHE A 220 15.44 -3.29 -14.44
C PHE A 220 16.74 -2.48 -14.37
N GLY A 221 17.37 -2.41 -13.19
CA GLY A 221 18.59 -1.64 -12.95
C GLY A 221 18.45 -0.13 -13.11
N ARG A 222 17.22 0.43 -13.09
CA ARG A 222 16.99 1.87 -13.24
C ARG A 222 17.37 2.69 -12.00
N LEU A 223 17.58 2.03 -10.86
CA LEU A 223 18.09 2.64 -9.63
C LEU A 223 19.51 2.13 -9.34
N PRO A 224 20.42 3.00 -8.86
CA PRO A 224 21.73 2.56 -8.37
C PRO A 224 21.58 1.51 -7.27
N GLN A 225 22.48 0.52 -7.26
CA GLN A 225 22.38 -0.63 -6.36
C GLN A 225 22.50 -0.26 -4.87
N ASP A 226 23.23 0.80 -4.53
CA ASP A 226 23.32 1.32 -3.17
C ASP A 226 22.00 1.99 -2.72
N GLU A 227 21.30 2.65 -3.64
CA GLU A 227 19.96 3.20 -3.38
C GLU A 227 18.92 2.09 -3.22
N VAL A 228 18.97 1.06 -4.06
CA VAL A 228 18.10 -0.12 -3.93
C VAL A 228 18.24 -0.75 -2.55
N ARG A 229 19.48 -1.02 -2.10
CA ARG A 229 19.75 -1.56 -0.76
C ARG A 229 19.25 -0.64 0.35
N PHE A 230 19.45 0.67 0.20
CA PHE A 230 18.95 1.65 1.16
C PHE A 230 17.42 1.59 1.27
N LEU A 231 16.72 1.72 0.15
CA LEU A 231 15.25 1.73 0.12
C LEU A 231 14.64 0.42 0.64
N GLN A 232 15.20 -0.72 0.27
CA GLN A 232 14.77 -2.03 0.77
C GLN A 232 14.93 -2.15 2.29
N ARG A 233 16.05 -1.66 2.84
CA ARG A 233 16.28 -1.64 4.29
C ARG A 233 15.27 -0.74 4.99
N ILE A 234 15.07 0.49 4.50
CA ILE A 234 14.08 1.41 5.05
C ILE A 234 12.70 0.75 5.08
N ALA A 235 12.28 0.08 3.99
CA ALA A 235 11.00 -0.60 3.94
C ALA A 235 10.88 -1.69 5.02
N ARG A 236 11.88 -2.56 5.16
CA ARG A 236 11.92 -3.65 6.16
C ARG A 236 11.84 -3.13 7.58
N GLU A 237 12.70 -2.16 7.92
CA GLU A 237 12.71 -1.56 9.26
C GLU A 237 11.39 -0.86 9.57
N THR A 238 10.78 -0.21 8.57
CA THR A 238 9.47 0.44 8.74
C THR A 238 8.37 -0.56 9.03
N VAL A 239 8.25 -1.61 8.23
CA VAL A 239 7.21 -2.63 8.42
C VAL A 239 7.41 -3.36 9.76
N ALA A 240 8.65 -3.71 10.11
CA ALA A 240 8.96 -4.37 11.38
C ALA A 240 8.56 -3.51 12.60
N VAL A 241 8.95 -2.22 12.61
CA VAL A 241 8.60 -1.30 13.69
C VAL A 241 7.08 -1.08 13.75
N PHE A 242 6.43 -0.86 12.61
CA PHE A 242 4.99 -0.59 12.57
C PHE A 242 4.16 -1.79 13.06
N ASN A 243 4.54 -3.01 12.67
CA ASN A 243 3.88 -4.22 13.13
C ASN A 243 4.04 -4.46 14.63
N ASN A 244 5.18 -4.08 15.22
CA ASN A 244 5.40 -4.20 16.66
C ASN A 244 4.57 -3.20 17.48
N LEU A 245 4.27 -2.02 16.92
CA LEU A 245 3.42 -1.00 17.54
C LEU A 245 1.92 -1.27 17.39
N SER A 246 1.55 -2.11 16.41
CA SER A 246 0.15 -2.41 16.07
C SER A 246 -0.38 -3.70 16.71
N ARG A 247 0.44 -4.38 17.51
CA ARG A 247 0.07 -5.55 18.34
C ARG A 247 -0.33 -5.08 19.73
#